data_AF-A0A6N4XQA7-F1
#
_entry.id   AF-A0A6N4XQA7-F1
#
_cell.length_a   1.000
_cell.length_b   1.000
_cell.length_c   1.000
_cell.angle_alpha   90.00
_cell.angle_beta   90.00
_cell.angle_gamma   90.00
#
_symmetry.space_group_name_H-M   'P 1'
#
loop_
_entity.id
_entity.type
_entity.pdbx_description
1 polymer ?
#
loop_
_entity_poly.entity_id
_entity_poly.type
_entity_poly.pdbx_seq_one_letter_code
_entity_poly.pdbx_strand_id
1 'polypeptide(L)'
;MFKLLSKESNIFSIPVYIGFLLLIVIIFNILNFNTYEAIIAGITFLGIALGYFCFHSIALNYQTHLPLFLYTFFIFGLYPGSLDIGISISLLTNSFILLLLTSTNEDIRKKSYVLVGSIVSLNFIFLPTTWPMAVFVIIHVIATSEKVVLNLFRFLLGIILIAFSYFSIMFFLRFTSWNTDYFPFGKMRPLTLSEYIALLPLAPTILMLMYALYDHFSNYNKKSPITRYKYTFLLVFSMAQLATIIMYMNTSYEYLLLLAFPSSIILSRMLKFLPKYWIQELSLWLIIFGLITFKATTYFDLF
;
A
#
# COMPACT_ATOMS: atom_id res chain seq x y z
N MET A 1 -23.98 9.21 5.28
CA MET A 1 -22.60 9.39 4.80
C MET A 1 -22.44 9.14 3.30
N PHE A 2 -22.98 8.05 2.74
CA PHE A 2 -22.74 7.68 1.34
C PHE A 2 -23.24 8.71 0.30
N LYS A 3 -24.35 9.43 0.58
CA LYS A 3 -24.83 10.53 -0.27
C LYS A 3 -23.89 11.75 -0.24
N LEU A 4 -23.17 11.98 0.86
CA LEU A 4 -22.16 13.04 0.95
C LEU A 4 -20.86 12.65 0.26
N LEU A 5 -20.54 11.36 0.25
CA LEU A 5 -19.35 10.79 -0.40
C LEU A 5 -19.58 10.42 -1.89
N SER A 6 -20.75 10.71 -2.44
CA SER A 6 -20.99 10.62 -3.89
C SER A 6 -20.29 11.78 -4.59
N LYS A 7 -19.92 11.61 -5.87
CA LYS A 7 -19.29 12.67 -6.69
C LYS A 7 -20.19 13.87 -6.98
N GLU A 8 -21.45 13.84 -6.55
CA GLU A 8 -22.37 14.98 -6.68
C GLU A 8 -22.02 16.09 -5.68
N SER A 9 -21.26 15.79 -4.62
CA SER A 9 -20.74 16.79 -3.70
C SER A 9 -19.33 17.24 -4.13
N ASN A 10 -19.15 18.54 -4.39
CA ASN A 10 -17.84 19.12 -4.72
C ASN A 10 -16.93 19.34 -3.49
N ILE A 11 -17.38 18.92 -2.31
CA ILE A 11 -16.72 19.21 -1.02
C ILE A 11 -15.51 18.28 -0.80
N PHE A 12 -15.50 17.07 -1.38
CA PHE A 12 -14.48 16.03 -1.12
C PHE A 12 -13.51 15.82 -2.30
N SER A 13 -12.80 16.87 -2.70
CA SER A 13 -11.77 16.77 -3.76
C SER A 13 -10.45 16.18 -3.25
N ILE A 14 -9.61 15.64 -4.16
CA ILE A 14 -8.27 15.12 -3.82
C ILE A 14 -7.42 16.16 -3.04
N PRO A 15 -7.37 17.45 -3.45
CA PRO A 15 -6.67 18.48 -2.67
C PRO A 15 -7.14 18.61 -1.22
N VAL A 16 -8.44 18.46 -0.94
CA VAL A 16 -8.99 18.53 0.43
C VAL A 16 -8.47 17.37 1.27
N TYR A 17 -8.42 16.15 0.73
CA TYR A 17 -7.85 14.99 1.42
C TYR A 17 -6.34 15.14 1.66
N ILE A 18 -5.61 15.71 0.70
CA ILE A 18 -4.17 16.02 0.86
C ILE A 18 -3.97 17.07 1.97
N GLY A 19 -4.83 18.09 2.03
CA GLY A 19 -4.80 19.09 3.10
C GLY A 19 -5.05 18.47 4.49
N PHE A 20 -6.03 17.57 4.60
CA PHE A 20 -6.29 16.85 5.85
C PHE A 20 -5.14 15.92 6.23
N LEU A 21 -4.55 15.22 5.26
CA LEU A 21 -3.35 14.41 5.47
C LEU A 21 -2.19 15.26 6.02
N LEU A 22 -1.95 16.44 5.42
CA LEU A 22 -0.91 17.36 5.87
C LEU A 22 -1.14 17.77 7.33
N LEU A 23 -2.39 18.06 7.70
CA LEU A 23 -2.77 18.36 9.08
C LEU A 23 -2.51 17.17 10.02
N ILE A 24 -2.87 15.94 9.62
CA ILE A 24 -2.56 14.72 10.38
C ILE A 24 -1.05 14.59 10.63
N VAL A 25 -0.24 14.72 9.58
CA VAL A 25 1.21 14.58 9.65
C VAL A 25 1.79 15.65 10.57
N ILE A 26 1.34 16.90 10.45
CA ILE A 26 1.79 17.99 11.34
C ILE A 26 1.41 17.70 12.79
N ILE A 27 0.16 17.35 13.08
CA ILE A 27 -0.30 17.09 14.46
C ILE A 27 0.51 15.98 15.12
N PHE A 28 0.75 14.88 14.41
CA PHE A 28 1.47 13.74 14.99
C PHE A 28 2.99 13.92 15.06
N ASN A 29 3.58 14.85 14.29
CA ASN A 29 5.01 15.13 14.33
C ASN A 29 5.37 16.40 15.13
N ILE A 30 4.40 17.21 15.57
CA ILE A 30 4.63 18.50 16.27
C ILE A 30 5.49 18.37 17.53
N LEU A 31 5.45 17.22 18.21
CA LEU A 31 6.10 17.02 19.51
C LEU A 31 7.55 16.50 19.41
N ASN A 32 8.01 16.07 18.23
CA ASN A 32 9.34 15.49 18.06
C ASN A 32 9.90 15.91 16.68
N PHE A 33 10.48 17.11 16.62
CA PHE A 33 10.92 17.72 15.37
C PHE A 33 12.46 17.68 15.26
N ASN A 34 13.00 16.58 14.77
CA ASN A 34 14.39 16.52 14.27
C ASN A 34 14.43 16.66 12.73
N THR A 35 15.53 17.18 12.18
CA THR A 35 15.75 17.30 10.73
C THR A 35 15.62 15.97 10.00
N TYR A 36 16.11 14.87 10.60
CA TYR A 36 15.96 13.51 10.08
C TYR A 36 14.49 13.07 10.01
N GLU A 37 13.73 13.30 11.08
CA GLU A 37 12.31 12.96 11.16
C GLU A 37 11.47 13.79 10.18
N ALA A 38 11.84 15.06 9.97
CA ALA A 38 11.19 15.92 8.98
C ALA A 38 11.36 15.41 7.54
N ILE A 39 12.54 14.87 7.19
CA ILE A 39 12.77 14.25 5.88
C ILE A 39 11.90 13.00 5.72
N ILE A 40 11.85 12.14 6.75
CA ILE A 40 11.03 10.93 6.72
C ILE A 40 9.54 11.26 6.62
N ALA A 41 9.08 12.24 7.39
CA ALA A 41 7.70 12.72 7.33
C ALA A 41 7.37 13.28 5.94
N GLY A 42 8.30 13.99 5.31
CA GLY A 42 8.17 14.48 3.93
C GLY A 42 8.04 13.34 2.91
N ILE A 43 8.90 12.33 2.98
CA ILE A 43 8.83 11.13 2.11
C ILE A 43 7.51 10.39 2.31
N THR A 44 7.11 10.20 3.57
CA THR A 44 5.86 9.54 3.93
C THR A 44 4.65 10.30 3.40
N PHE A 45 4.62 11.61 3.60
CA PHE A 45 3.57 12.48 3.09
C PHE A 45 3.47 12.37 1.57
N LEU A 46 4.59 12.44 0.85
CA LEU A 46 4.61 12.27 -0.61
C LEU A 46 4.09 10.90 -1.04
N GLY A 47 4.48 9.82 -0.36
CA GLY A 47 4.01 8.47 -0.67
C GLY A 47 2.50 8.33 -0.48
N ILE A 48 1.98 8.78 0.67
CA ILE A 48 0.54 8.73 0.95
C ILE A 48 -0.24 9.66 0.01
N ALA A 49 0.28 10.86 -0.28
CA ALA A 49 -0.29 11.79 -1.25
C ALA A 49 -0.40 11.15 -2.64
N LEU A 50 0.66 10.49 -3.12
CA LEU A 50 0.64 9.74 -4.38
C LEU A 50 -0.35 8.57 -4.36
N GLY A 51 -0.59 7.96 -3.19
CA GLY A 51 -1.69 7.02 -2.96
C GLY A 51 -3.06 7.58 -3.39
N TYR A 52 -3.37 8.84 -3.07
CA TYR A 52 -4.61 9.50 -3.51
C TYR A 52 -4.72 9.58 -5.04
N PHE A 53 -3.62 9.85 -5.75
CA PHE A 53 -3.59 9.84 -7.22
C PHE A 53 -3.72 8.43 -7.81
N CYS A 54 -3.23 7.40 -7.10
CA CYS A 54 -3.37 6.01 -7.53
C CYS A 54 -4.84 5.56 -7.60
N PHE A 55 -5.74 6.08 -6.75
CA PHE A 55 -7.17 5.76 -6.84
C PHE A 55 -7.79 6.21 -8.17
N HIS A 56 -7.36 7.36 -8.68
CA HIS A 56 -7.80 7.85 -9.98
C HIS A 56 -7.25 6.98 -11.12
N SER A 57 -5.95 6.64 -11.06
CA SER A 57 -5.28 5.86 -12.10
C SER A 57 -5.80 4.42 -12.20
N ILE A 58 -6.00 3.75 -11.05
CA ILE A 58 -6.60 2.41 -11.02
C ILE A 58 -8.02 2.46 -11.54
N ALA A 59 -8.78 3.49 -11.18
CA ALA A 59 -10.13 3.72 -11.68
C ALA A 59 -10.97 2.43 -11.51
N LEU A 60 -11.20 2.02 -10.26
CA LEU A 60 -12.12 0.92 -9.92
C LEU A 60 -13.40 1.43 -9.25
N ASN A 61 -13.30 2.59 -8.58
CA ASN A 61 -14.37 3.20 -7.78
C ASN A 61 -14.68 4.63 -8.27
N TYR A 62 -14.68 4.84 -9.60
CA TYR A 62 -14.76 6.15 -10.26
C TYR A 62 -15.97 7.03 -9.88
N GLN A 63 -17.01 6.47 -9.28
CA GLN A 63 -18.28 7.17 -9.01
C GLN A 63 -18.40 7.66 -7.57
N THR A 64 -17.41 7.38 -6.71
CA THR A 64 -17.53 7.62 -5.25
C THR A 64 -16.22 8.12 -4.66
N HIS A 65 -16.29 9.02 -3.68
CA HIS A 65 -15.17 9.45 -2.83
C HIS A 65 -14.89 8.51 -1.65
N LEU A 66 -15.76 7.52 -1.44
CA LEU A 66 -15.62 6.48 -0.40
C LEU A 66 -14.22 5.84 -0.28
N PRO A 67 -13.50 5.47 -1.36
CA PRO A 67 -12.18 4.87 -1.21
C PRO A 67 -11.14 5.88 -0.70
N LEU A 68 -11.25 7.17 -1.08
CA LEU A 68 -10.37 8.24 -0.58
C LEU A 68 -10.63 8.51 0.91
N PHE A 69 -11.92 8.50 1.28
CA PHE A 69 -12.36 8.64 2.67
C PHE A 69 -11.85 7.49 3.54
N LEU A 70 -12.06 6.24 3.12
CA LEU A 70 -11.54 5.08 3.84
C LEU A 70 -10.02 5.13 3.94
N TYR A 71 -9.32 5.49 2.85
CA TYR A 71 -7.86 5.60 2.86
C TYR A 71 -7.38 6.60 3.91
N THR A 72 -8.04 7.75 4.02
CA THR A 72 -7.75 8.74 5.06
C THR A 72 -7.86 8.13 6.47
N PHE A 73 -8.92 7.37 6.74
CA PHE A 73 -9.11 6.72 8.04
C PHE A 73 -8.13 5.58 8.29
N PHE A 74 -7.75 4.82 7.26
CA PHE A 74 -6.70 3.81 7.38
C PHE A 74 -5.36 4.45 7.71
N ILE A 75 -4.98 5.53 7.03
CA ILE A 75 -3.76 6.27 7.34
C ILE A 75 -3.83 6.82 8.76
N PHE A 76 -4.93 7.47 9.15
CA PHE A 76 -5.10 7.98 10.50
C PHE A 76 -4.98 6.88 11.57
N GLY A 77 -5.61 5.73 11.36
CA GLY A 77 -5.63 4.63 12.33
C GLY A 77 -4.30 3.89 12.43
N LEU A 78 -3.55 3.78 11.33
CA LEU A 78 -2.34 2.95 11.25
C LEU A 78 -1.04 3.75 11.32
N TYR A 79 -1.06 5.07 11.09
CA TYR A 79 0.13 5.91 11.15
C TYR A 79 0.45 6.24 12.62
N PRO A 80 1.57 5.76 13.18
CA PRO A 80 1.89 5.98 14.59
C PRO A 80 2.33 7.41 14.89
N GLY A 81 3.00 8.08 13.95
CA GLY A 81 3.52 9.45 14.09
C GLY A 81 4.92 9.58 13.50
N SER A 82 5.83 8.69 13.90
CA SER A 82 7.15 8.49 13.29
C SER A 82 7.17 7.16 12.54
N LEU A 83 7.79 7.09 11.37
CA LEU A 83 7.95 5.84 10.62
C LEU A 83 9.42 5.52 10.45
N ASP A 84 9.72 4.23 10.31
CA ASP A 84 11.02 3.82 9.78
C ASP A 84 11.18 4.28 8.32
N ILE A 85 12.40 4.73 7.98
CA ILE A 85 12.73 5.23 6.63
C ILE A 85 12.43 4.18 5.54
N GLY A 86 12.60 2.89 5.84
CA GLY A 86 12.29 1.79 4.94
C GLY A 86 10.81 1.71 4.61
N ILE A 87 9.93 1.86 5.60
CA ILE A 87 8.47 1.84 5.39
C ILE A 87 8.03 3.10 4.60
N SER A 88 8.57 4.27 4.94
CA SER A 88 8.28 5.52 4.23
C SER A 88 8.66 5.45 2.75
N ILE A 89 9.85 4.92 2.44
CA ILE A 89 10.30 4.73 1.05
C ILE A 89 9.48 3.64 0.37
N SER A 90 9.09 2.58 1.07
CA SER A 90 8.22 1.54 0.52
C SER A 90 6.84 2.09 0.13
N LEU A 91 6.23 2.95 0.95
CA LEU A 91 4.97 3.64 0.60
C LEU A 91 5.12 4.45 -0.69
N LEU A 92 6.19 5.24 -0.79
CA LEU A 92 6.47 6.08 -1.95
C LEU A 92 6.70 5.25 -3.23
N THR A 93 7.60 4.28 -3.15
CA THR A 93 7.99 3.42 -4.28
C THR A 93 6.83 2.55 -4.75
N ASN A 94 6.02 2.01 -3.83
CA ASN A 94 4.80 1.27 -4.17
C ASN A 94 3.81 2.13 -4.95
N SER A 95 3.60 3.40 -4.57
CA SER A 95 2.75 4.30 -5.34
C SER A 95 3.28 4.54 -6.75
N PHE A 96 4.59 4.75 -6.93
CA PHE A 96 5.18 4.87 -8.28
C PHE A 96 5.01 3.59 -9.11
N ILE A 97 5.27 2.42 -8.52
CA ILE A 97 5.09 1.13 -9.22
C ILE A 97 3.63 0.99 -9.67
N LEU A 98 2.66 1.30 -8.80
CA LEU A 98 1.25 1.25 -9.14
C LEU A 98 0.91 2.21 -10.29
N LEU A 99 1.36 3.46 -10.25
CA LEU A 99 1.12 4.44 -11.31
C LEU A 99 1.71 4.01 -12.66
N LEU A 100 2.94 3.48 -12.67
CA LEU A 100 3.60 3.05 -13.90
C LEU A 100 2.94 1.81 -14.50
N LEU A 101 2.59 0.82 -13.68
CA LEU A 101 2.03 -0.45 -14.15
C LEU A 101 0.53 -0.35 -14.51
N THR A 102 -0.19 0.61 -13.94
CA THR A 102 -1.62 0.84 -14.23
C THR A 102 -1.86 1.86 -15.35
N SER A 103 -0.80 2.45 -15.91
CA SER A 103 -0.90 3.39 -17.03
C SER A 103 -1.59 2.76 -18.24
N THR A 104 -2.58 3.48 -18.78
CA THR A 104 -3.32 3.10 -19.99
C THR A 104 -2.49 3.26 -21.26
N ASN A 105 -1.45 4.10 -21.22
CA ASN A 105 -0.55 4.29 -22.33
C ASN A 105 0.46 3.12 -22.37
N GLU A 106 0.30 2.27 -23.38
CA GLU A 106 1.12 1.07 -23.55
C GLU A 106 2.60 1.38 -23.80
N ASP A 107 2.92 2.48 -24.48
CA ASP A 107 4.30 2.90 -24.71
C ASP A 107 4.98 3.31 -23.40
N ILE A 108 4.28 4.06 -22.56
CA ILE A 108 4.79 4.45 -21.23
C ILE A 108 5.01 3.20 -20.38
N ARG A 109 4.04 2.28 -20.33
CA ARG A 109 4.11 1.05 -19.54
C ARG A 109 5.24 0.11 -20.00
N LYS A 110 5.43 -0.06 -21.32
CA LYS A 110 6.48 -0.94 -21.87
C LYS A 110 7.89 -0.35 -21.71
N LYS A 111 8.03 0.98 -21.78
CA LYS A 111 9.32 1.66 -21.62
C LYS A 111 9.71 1.82 -20.14
N SER A 112 8.74 1.83 -19.23
CA SER A 112 8.99 2.01 -17.80
C SER A 112 9.46 0.75 -17.08
N TYR A 113 9.48 -0.44 -17.68
CA TYR A 113 9.91 -1.67 -16.97
C TYR A 113 11.34 -1.60 -16.41
N VAL A 114 12.27 -0.91 -17.08
CA VAL A 114 13.61 -0.64 -16.54
C VAL A 114 13.51 0.20 -15.27
N LEU A 115 12.74 1.28 -15.31
CA LEU A 115 12.49 2.14 -14.15
C LEU A 115 11.81 1.38 -13.01
N VAL A 116 10.84 0.52 -13.31
CA VAL A 116 10.17 -0.33 -12.30
C VAL A 116 11.17 -1.26 -11.63
N GLY A 117 12.07 -1.89 -12.40
CA GLY A 117 13.16 -2.71 -11.84
C GLY A 117 14.07 -1.94 -10.90
N SER A 118 14.45 -0.72 -11.30
CA SER A 118 15.26 0.16 -10.46
C SER A 118 14.54 0.60 -9.18
N ILE A 119 13.24 0.94 -9.26
CA ILE A 119 12.44 1.33 -8.10
C ILE A 119 12.27 0.16 -7.12
N VAL A 120 12.00 -1.05 -7.61
CA VAL A 120 11.91 -2.26 -6.79
C VAL A 120 13.24 -2.56 -6.10
N SER A 121 14.36 -2.45 -6.81
CA SER A 121 15.69 -2.66 -6.23
C SER A 121 16.03 -1.60 -5.19
N LEU A 122 15.66 -0.34 -5.41
CA LEU A 122 15.84 0.73 -4.44
C LEU A 122 15.00 0.45 -3.18
N ASN A 123 13.74 0.05 -3.35
CA ASN A 123 12.88 -0.32 -2.22
C ASN A 123 13.50 -1.46 -1.40
N PHE A 124 14.04 -2.49 -2.07
CA PHE A 124 14.72 -3.60 -1.40
C PHE A 124 15.95 -3.16 -0.60
N ILE A 125 16.72 -2.17 -1.06
CA ILE A 125 17.88 -1.64 -0.31
C ILE A 125 17.43 -1.00 1.00
N PHE A 126 16.34 -0.23 0.99
CA PHE A 126 15.84 0.42 2.21
C PHE A 126 15.03 -0.52 3.10
N LEU A 127 14.30 -1.46 2.51
CA LEU A 127 13.45 -2.40 3.22
C LEU A 127 13.47 -3.79 2.53
N PRO A 128 14.45 -4.65 2.88
CA PRO A 128 14.64 -5.98 2.24
C PRO A 128 13.43 -6.91 2.35
N THR A 129 12.59 -6.70 3.37
CA THR A 129 11.35 -7.46 3.59
C THR A 129 10.33 -7.28 2.45
N THR A 130 10.47 -6.24 1.63
CA THR A 130 9.60 -5.95 0.47
C THR A 130 9.91 -6.80 -0.77
N TRP A 131 10.79 -7.78 -0.70
CA TRP A 131 11.10 -8.68 -1.82
C TRP A 131 9.87 -9.31 -2.53
N PRO A 132 8.71 -9.57 -1.88
CA PRO A 132 7.52 -10.05 -2.59
C PRO A 132 7.04 -9.10 -3.70
N MET A 133 7.37 -7.81 -3.62
CA MET A 133 7.06 -6.85 -4.69
C MET A 133 7.76 -7.16 -6.00
N ALA A 134 8.99 -7.69 -5.97
CA ALA A 134 9.66 -8.14 -7.19
C ALA A 134 8.88 -9.28 -7.85
N VAL A 135 8.38 -10.23 -7.05
CA VAL A 135 7.55 -11.35 -7.53
C VAL A 135 6.23 -10.84 -8.12
N PHE A 136 5.58 -9.87 -7.48
CA PHE A 136 4.39 -9.22 -8.03
C PHE A 136 4.65 -8.61 -9.41
N VAL A 137 5.75 -7.87 -9.58
CA VAL A 137 6.09 -7.26 -10.87
C VAL A 137 6.36 -8.33 -11.93
N ILE A 138 7.07 -9.40 -11.59
CA ILE A 138 7.34 -10.52 -12.51
C ILE A 138 6.02 -11.15 -12.98
N ILE A 139 5.13 -11.49 -12.04
CA ILE A 139 3.80 -12.04 -12.37
C ILE A 139 3.02 -11.07 -13.26
N HIS A 140 3.05 -9.78 -12.94
CA HIS A 140 2.37 -8.76 -13.73
C HIS A 140 2.92 -8.67 -15.17
N VAL A 141 4.24 -8.69 -15.36
CA VAL A 141 4.88 -8.67 -16.69
C VAL A 141 4.47 -9.90 -17.51
N ILE A 142 4.50 -11.09 -16.90
CA ILE A 142 4.11 -12.34 -17.57
C ILE A 142 2.64 -12.29 -18.00
N ALA A 143 1.76 -11.79 -17.12
CA ALA A 143 0.32 -11.79 -17.37
C ALA A 143 -0.13 -10.73 -18.40
N THR A 144 0.64 -9.66 -18.60
CA THR A 144 0.18 -8.46 -19.34
C THR A 144 0.96 -8.17 -20.61
N SER A 145 2.10 -8.83 -20.81
CA SER A 145 3.01 -8.50 -21.90
C SER A 145 2.99 -9.54 -23.01
N GLU A 146 2.88 -9.07 -24.26
CA GLU A 146 3.09 -9.91 -25.45
C GLU A 146 4.55 -10.35 -25.59
N LYS A 147 5.51 -9.49 -25.18
CA LYS A 147 6.96 -9.74 -25.26
C LYS A 147 7.53 -9.97 -23.87
N VAL A 148 7.06 -11.02 -23.20
CA VAL A 148 7.39 -11.36 -21.81
C VAL A 148 8.91 -11.36 -21.56
N VAL A 149 9.67 -12.08 -22.38
CA VAL A 149 11.13 -12.22 -22.21
C VAL A 149 11.85 -10.87 -22.28
N LEU A 150 11.51 -10.04 -23.27
CA LEU A 150 12.13 -8.72 -23.45
C LEU A 150 11.83 -7.80 -22.26
N ASN A 151 10.59 -7.80 -21.78
CA ASN A 151 10.20 -6.91 -20.68
C ASN A 151 10.70 -7.41 -19.32
N LEU A 152 10.84 -8.73 -19.14
CA LEU A 152 11.53 -9.29 -17.99
C LEU A 152 13.02 -8.93 -18.01
N PHE A 153 13.66 -8.95 -19.18
CA PHE A 153 15.04 -8.49 -19.33
C PHE A 153 15.18 -7.00 -19.01
N ARG A 154 14.25 -6.14 -19.48
CA ARG A 154 14.23 -4.71 -19.11
C ARG A 154 14.09 -4.51 -17.61
N PHE A 155 13.18 -5.25 -16.96
CA PHE A 155 13.03 -5.22 -15.51
C PHE A 155 14.32 -5.62 -14.79
N LEU A 156 14.94 -6.73 -15.19
CA LEU A 156 16.22 -7.19 -14.64
C LEU A 156 17.35 -6.18 -14.85
N LEU A 157 17.42 -5.55 -16.02
CA LEU A 157 18.39 -4.49 -16.31
C LEU A 157 18.27 -3.35 -15.30
N GLY A 158 17.03 -2.95 -14.95
CA GLY A 158 16.79 -1.94 -13.92
C GLY A 158 17.34 -2.31 -12.55
N ILE A 159 17.22 -3.59 -12.16
CA ILE A 159 17.78 -4.12 -10.91
C ILE A 159 19.31 -4.09 -10.96
N ILE A 160 19.89 -4.59 -12.05
CA ILE A 160 21.34 -4.66 -12.25
C ILE A 160 21.98 -3.27 -12.17
N LEU A 161 21.35 -2.24 -12.76
CA LEU A 161 21.86 -0.87 -12.70
C LEU A 161 21.95 -0.34 -11.27
N ILE A 162 20.93 -0.58 -10.44
CA ILE A 162 20.94 -0.17 -9.03
C ILE A 162 21.95 -0.98 -8.23
N ALA A 163 22.03 -2.30 -8.46
CA ALA A 163 23.02 -3.15 -7.81
C ALA A 163 24.45 -2.68 -8.12
N PHE A 164 24.78 -2.43 -9.39
CA PHE A 164 26.09 -1.90 -9.78
C PHE A 164 26.35 -0.53 -9.17
N SER A 165 25.37 0.37 -9.15
CA SER A 165 25.51 1.67 -8.50
C SER A 165 25.82 1.52 -7.01
N TYR A 166 25.10 0.65 -6.30
CA TYR A 166 25.31 0.38 -4.88
C TYR A 166 26.73 -0.18 -4.62
N PHE A 167 27.12 -1.24 -5.34
CA PHE A 167 28.44 -1.86 -5.16
C PHE A 167 29.58 -0.92 -5.56
N SER A 168 29.39 -0.07 -6.58
CA SER A 168 30.38 0.93 -6.95
C SER A 168 30.61 1.94 -5.82
N ILE A 169 29.53 2.46 -5.21
CA ILE A 169 29.62 3.38 -4.08
C ILE A 169 30.32 2.68 -2.89
N MET A 170 29.92 1.45 -2.55
CA MET A 170 30.53 0.69 -1.46
C MET A 170 32.03 0.44 -1.68
N PHE A 171 32.41 0.13 -2.92
CA PHE A 171 33.81 -0.03 -3.31
C PHE A 171 34.63 1.25 -3.10
N PHE A 172 34.12 2.40 -3.56
CA PHE A 172 34.81 3.69 -3.37
C PHE A 172 34.91 4.11 -1.90
N LEU A 173 33.92 3.77 -1.09
CA LEU A 173 33.92 4.01 0.36
C LEU A 173 34.75 2.97 1.14
N ARG A 174 35.34 1.98 0.48
CA ARG A 174 36.11 0.88 1.08
C ARG A 174 35.33 0.07 2.11
N PHE A 175 34.00 0.00 1.97
CA PHE A 175 33.18 -0.90 2.77
C PHE A 175 33.43 -2.34 2.32
N THR A 176 33.87 -3.20 3.25
CA THR A 176 34.21 -4.60 3.00
C THR A 176 33.36 -5.59 3.80
N SER A 177 32.48 -5.09 4.67
CA SER A 177 31.55 -5.90 5.45
C SER A 177 30.22 -6.10 4.73
N TRP A 178 29.66 -7.30 4.86
CA TRP A 178 28.30 -7.60 4.43
C TRP A 178 27.39 -7.66 5.65
N ASN A 179 26.27 -6.93 5.62
CA ASN A 179 25.24 -7.06 6.64
C ASN A 179 24.26 -8.18 6.26
N THR A 180 24.26 -9.26 7.04
CA THR A 180 23.35 -10.40 6.86
C THR A 180 21.88 -10.03 7.01
N ASP A 181 21.56 -8.91 7.64
CA ASP A 181 20.18 -8.39 7.77
C ASP A 181 19.52 -8.07 6.43
N TYR A 182 20.30 -7.85 5.37
CA TYR A 182 19.79 -7.67 4.01
C TYR A 182 19.30 -8.98 3.38
N PHE A 183 19.54 -10.13 4.01
CA PHE A 183 19.00 -11.41 3.58
C PHE A 183 17.66 -11.66 4.28
N PRO A 184 16.52 -11.49 3.58
CA PRO A 184 15.21 -11.43 4.23
C PRO A 184 14.73 -12.81 4.73
N PHE A 185 15.35 -13.92 4.31
CA PHE A 185 14.87 -15.27 4.65
C PHE A 185 15.20 -15.71 6.08
N GLY A 186 16.20 -15.11 6.73
CA GLY A 186 16.58 -15.46 8.11
C GLY A 186 15.67 -14.87 9.19
N LYS A 187 14.86 -13.86 8.84
CA LYS A 187 13.97 -13.13 9.77
C LYS A 187 12.50 -13.50 9.64
N MET A 188 12.18 -14.48 8.79
CA MET A 188 10.80 -14.91 8.57
C MET A 188 10.28 -15.61 9.84
N ARG A 189 9.30 -15.00 10.51
CA ARG A 189 8.56 -15.67 11.58
C ARG A 189 7.07 -15.35 11.47
N PRO A 190 6.19 -16.34 11.63
CA PRO A 190 4.77 -16.06 11.75
C PRO A 190 4.50 -15.25 13.03
N LEU A 191 3.39 -14.52 13.03
CA LEU A 191 2.95 -13.73 14.18
C LEU A 191 2.71 -14.63 15.40
N THR A 192 3.06 -14.13 16.58
CA THR A 192 2.78 -14.80 17.86
C THR A 192 1.37 -14.47 18.37
N LEU A 193 0.89 -15.22 19.37
CA LEU A 193 -0.46 -15.03 19.93
C LEU A 193 -0.67 -13.60 20.48
N SER A 194 0.31 -13.02 21.16
CA SER A 194 0.24 -11.65 21.69
C SER A 194 0.12 -10.61 20.57
N GLU A 195 0.85 -10.79 19.48
CA GLU A 195 0.79 -9.91 18.30
C GLU A 195 -0.60 -9.98 17.61
N TYR A 196 -1.26 -11.14 17.63
CA TYR A 196 -2.63 -11.27 17.13
C TYR A 196 -3.67 -10.56 18.01
N ILE A 197 -3.48 -10.56 19.33
CA ILE A 197 -4.41 -9.90 20.28
C ILE A 197 -4.46 -8.40 20.03
N ALA A 198 -3.30 -7.77 19.77
CA ALA A 198 -3.25 -6.35 19.44
C ALA A 198 -4.00 -5.98 18.14
N LEU A 199 -4.16 -6.93 17.21
CA LEU A 199 -4.90 -6.74 15.96
C LEU A 199 -6.42 -6.96 16.11
N LEU A 200 -6.89 -7.42 17.27
CA LEU A 200 -8.30 -7.74 17.51
C LEU A 200 -9.26 -6.58 17.23
N PRO A 201 -8.93 -5.30 17.52
CA PRO A 201 -9.78 -4.16 17.12
C PRO A 201 -10.04 -4.08 15.60
N LEU A 202 -9.13 -4.62 14.78
CA LEU A 202 -9.25 -4.66 13.31
C LEU A 202 -10.00 -5.90 12.81
N ALA A 203 -10.37 -6.84 13.68
CA ALA A 203 -11.06 -8.08 13.29
C ALA A 203 -12.32 -7.85 12.44
N PRO A 204 -13.21 -6.87 12.73
CA PRO A 204 -14.37 -6.59 11.87
C PRO A 204 -13.95 -6.21 10.44
N THR A 205 -12.91 -5.39 10.30
CA THR A 205 -12.37 -4.96 9.01
C THR A 205 -11.76 -6.13 8.24
N ILE A 206 -11.04 -7.02 8.93
CA ILE A 206 -10.46 -8.23 8.33
C ILE A 206 -11.56 -9.17 7.82
N LEU A 207 -12.61 -9.41 8.62
CA LEU A 207 -13.74 -10.24 8.20
C LEU A 207 -14.46 -9.64 6.98
N MET A 208 -14.63 -8.32 6.93
CA MET A 208 -15.19 -7.64 5.76
C MET A 208 -14.29 -7.75 4.53
N LEU A 209 -12.97 -7.69 4.68
CA LEU A 209 -12.03 -7.93 3.58
C LEU A 209 -12.19 -9.36 3.04
N MET A 210 -12.25 -10.37 3.91
CA MET A 210 -12.48 -11.76 3.51
C MET A 210 -13.82 -11.94 2.79
N TYR A 211 -14.89 -11.31 3.31
CA TYR A 211 -16.19 -11.29 2.64
C TYR A 211 -16.13 -10.61 1.26
N ALA A 212 -15.43 -9.47 1.14
CA ALA A 212 -15.26 -8.77 -0.12
C ALA A 212 -14.53 -9.61 -1.18
N LEU A 213 -13.53 -10.41 -0.77
CA LEU A 213 -12.85 -11.36 -1.64
C LEU A 213 -13.80 -12.47 -2.09
N TYR A 214 -14.56 -13.05 -1.17
CA TYR A 214 -15.56 -14.08 -1.48
C TYR A 214 -16.62 -13.56 -2.47
N ASP A 215 -17.23 -12.40 -2.20
CA ASP A 215 -18.17 -11.75 -3.10
C ASP A 215 -17.53 -11.48 -4.47
N HIS A 216 -16.24 -11.11 -4.47
CA HIS A 216 -15.54 -10.84 -5.71
C HIS A 216 -15.54 -12.06 -6.65
N PHE A 217 -15.14 -13.22 -6.12
CA PHE A 217 -15.03 -14.46 -6.89
C PHE A 217 -16.40 -15.08 -7.18
N SER A 218 -17.34 -15.01 -6.25
CA SER A 218 -18.72 -15.49 -6.46
C SER A 218 -19.40 -14.77 -7.63
N ASN A 219 -19.16 -13.46 -7.77
CA ASN A 219 -19.69 -12.64 -8.85
C ASN A 219 -18.65 -12.37 -9.97
N TYR A 220 -17.64 -13.22 -10.14
CA TYR A 220 -16.53 -12.97 -11.08
C TYR A 220 -17.01 -12.87 -12.53
N ASN A 221 -17.81 -13.84 -12.98
CA ASN A 221 -18.27 -13.93 -14.38
C ASN A 221 -19.25 -12.81 -14.78
N LYS A 222 -19.87 -12.14 -13.81
CA LYS A 222 -20.79 -11.01 -14.05
C LYS A 222 -20.06 -9.68 -14.33
N LYS A 223 -18.74 -9.64 -14.15
CA LYS A 223 -17.94 -8.40 -14.24
C LYS A 223 -17.32 -8.23 -15.62
N SER A 224 -17.24 -6.98 -16.07
CA SER A 224 -16.55 -6.66 -17.32
C SER A 224 -15.07 -7.08 -17.27
N PRO A 225 -14.46 -7.49 -18.41
CA PRO A 225 -13.05 -7.91 -18.47
C PRO A 225 -12.09 -6.88 -17.86
N ILE A 226 -12.28 -5.60 -18.14
CA ILE A 226 -11.46 -4.49 -17.61
C ILE A 226 -11.52 -4.47 -16.08
N THR A 227 -12.71 -4.63 -15.53
CA THR A 227 -12.94 -4.59 -14.09
C THR A 227 -12.34 -5.81 -13.39
N ARG A 228 -12.40 -6.98 -14.02
CA ARG A 228 -11.75 -8.20 -13.54
C ARG A 228 -10.24 -8.02 -13.51
N TYR A 229 -9.66 -7.60 -14.63
CA TYR A 229 -8.22 -7.36 -14.76
C TYR A 229 -7.67 -6.40 -13.69
N LYS A 230 -8.27 -5.21 -13.55
CA LYS A 230 -7.84 -4.20 -12.57
C LYS A 230 -7.97 -4.68 -11.13
N TYR A 231 -9.02 -5.44 -10.82
CA TYR A 231 -9.20 -5.99 -9.48
C TYR A 231 -8.22 -7.13 -9.21
N THR A 232 -7.98 -8.02 -10.18
CA THR A 232 -6.94 -9.05 -10.08
C THR A 232 -5.56 -8.42 -9.88
N PHE A 233 -5.21 -7.38 -10.64
CA PHE A 233 -3.97 -6.61 -10.44
C PHE A 233 -3.84 -6.13 -8.98
N LEU A 234 -4.91 -5.53 -8.45
CA LEU A 234 -4.94 -5.08 -7.06
C LEU A 234 -4.80 -6.25 -6.08
N LEU A 235 -5.43 -7.40 -6.32
CA LEU A 235 -5.32 -8.58 -5.46
C LEU A 235 -3.92 -9.15 -5.41
N VAL A 236 -3.24 -9.28 -6.56
CA VAL A 236 -1.86 -9.78 -6.59
C VAL A 236 -0.93 -8.78 -5.88
N PHE A 237 -1.16 -7.47 -6.04
CA PHE A 237 -0.45 -6.45 -5.28
C PHE A 237 -0.68 -6.60 -3.77
N SER A 238 -1.94 -6.72 -3.33
CA SER A 238 -2.29 -6.96 -1.93
C SER A 238 -1.65 -8.23 -1.38
N MET A 239 -1.57 -9.29 -2.19
CA MET A 239 -0.95 -10.56 -1.79
C MET A 239 0.55 -10.39 -1.52
N ALA A 240 1.26 -9.61 -2.34
CA ALA A 240 2.67 -9.30 -2.09
C ALA A 240 2.87 -8.49 -0.79
N GLN A 241 1.99 -7.52 -0.53
CA GLN A 241 2.04 -6.76 0.73
C GLN A 241 1.67 -7.64 1.95
N LEU A 242 0.66 -8.51 1.82
CA LEU A 242 0.28 -9.49 2.85
C LEU A 242 1.43 -10.46 3.15
N ALA A 243 2.11 -10.96 2.12
CA ALA A 243 3.28 -11.82 2.29
C ALA A 243 4.35 -11.10 3.14
N THR A 244 4.62 -9.83 2.85
CA THR A 244 5.53 -8.99 3.64
C THR A 244 5.08 -8.87 5.10
N ILE A 245 3.80 -8.57 5.32
CA ILE A 245 3.23 -8.38 6.67
C ILE A 245 3.26 -9.68 7.49
N ILE A 246 2.77 -10.78 6.93
CA ILE A 246 2.67 -12.06 7.65
C ILE A 246 4.06 -12.58 8.03
N MET A 247 5.06 -12.37 7.17
CA MET A 247 6.42 -12.88 7.42
C MET A 247 7.28 -11.95 8.29
N TYR A 248 7.01 -10.64 8.32
CA TYR A 248 7.95 -9.65 8.86
C TYR A 248 7.38 -8.56 9.76
N MET A 249 6.06 -8.39 9.88
CA MET A 249 5.48 -7.29 10.66
C MET A 249 5.90 -7.33 12.14
N ASN A 250 5.88 -8.51 12.76
CA ASN A 250 6.23 -8.67 14.18
C ASN A 250 5.42 -7.65 15.04
N THR A 251 6.07 -6.88 15.92
CA THR A 251 5.46 -5.80 16.72
C THR A 251 5.41 -4.45 16.00
N SER A 252 5.98 -4.34 14.79
CA SER A 252 6.00 -3.11 14.00
C SER A 252 4.72 -2.98 13.17
N TYR A 253 3.61 -2.60 13.80
CA TYR A 253 2.29 -2.47 13.14
C TYR A 253 2.26 -1.45 11.99
N GLU A 254 3.27 -0.61 11.85
CA GLU A 254 3.49 0.31 10.72
C GLU A 254 3.43 -0.39 9.36
N TYR A 255 3.83 -1.67 9.28
CA TYR A 255 3.74 -2.46 8.05
C TYR A 255 2.31 -2.57 7.51
N LEU A 256 1.28 -2.44 8.37
CA LEU A 256 -0.13 -2.44 7.93
C LEU A 256 -0.46 -1.27 7.00
N LEU A 257 0.30 -0.17 7.04
CA LEU A 257 0.13 0.97 6.12
C LEU A 257 0.30 0.54 4.65
N LEU A 258 1.10 -0.49 4.36
CA LEU A 258 1.27 -1.03 3.02
C LEU A 258 -0.04 -1.60 2.44
N LEU A 259 -0.97 -2.02 3.31
CA LEU A 259 -2.31 -2.50 2.93
C LEU A 259 -3.38 -1.41 2.94
N ALA A 260 -3.11 -0.21 3.43
CA ALA A 260 -4.11 0.86 3.51
C ALA A 260 -4.74 1.16 2.14
N PHE A 261 -3.90 1.29 1.11
CA PHE A 261 -4.35 1.57 -0.26
C PHE A 261 -5.26 0.47 -0.83
N PRO A 262 -4.81 -0.80 -0.96
CA PRO A 262 -5.65 -1.84 -1.54
C PRO A 262 -6.90 -2.13 -0.71
N SER A 263 -6.80 -2.13 0.62
CA SER A 263 -7.93 -2.38 1.51
C SER A 263 -9.03 -1.34 1.32
N SER A 264 -8.65 -0.07 1.17
CA SER A 264 -9.60 1.02 0.92
C SER A 264 -10.40 0.83 -0.38
N ILE A 265 -9.75 0.34 -1.45
CA ILE A 265 -10.44 0.06 -2.72
C ILE A 265 -11.37 -1.15 -2.58
N ILE A 266 -10.87 -2.24 -2.00
CA ILE A 266 -11.59 -3.51 -1.84
C ILE A 266 -12.85 -3.29 -0.98
N LEU A 267 -12.71 -2.66 0.19
CA LEU A 267 -13.82 -2.38 1.10
C LEU A 267 -14.78 -1.36 0.53
N SER A 268 -14.30 -0.27 -0.08
CA SER A 268 -15.19 0.71 -0.73
C SER A 268 -16.08 0.03 -1.78
N ARG A 269 -15.52 -0.93 -2.52
CA ARG A 269 -16.29 -1.66 -3.52
C ARG A 269 -17.32 -2.57 -2.88
N MET A 270 -16.93 -3.35 -1.87
CA MET A 270 -17.85 -4.19 -1.10
C MET A 270 -19.01 -3.37 -0.55
N LEU A 271 -18.71 -2.27 0.16
CA LEU A 271 -19.71 -1.38 0.75
C LEU A 271 -20.70 -0.86 -0.29
N LYS A 272 -20.24 -0.48 -1.48
CA LYS A 272 -21.12 0.00 -2.56
C LYS A 272 -22.12 -1.07 -3.03
N PHE A 273 -21.72 -2.34 -3.03
CA PHE A 273 -22.55 -3.45 -3.53
C PHE A 273 -23.41 -4.13 -2.46
N LEU A 274 -23.35 -3.67 -1.20
CA LEU A 274 -24.26 -4.18 -0.16
C LEU A 274 -25.71 -3.77 -0.46
N PRO A 275 -26.69 -4.65 -0.22
CA PRO A 275 -28.05 -4.50 -0.73
C PRO A 275 -28.88 -3.42 -0.03
N LYS A 276 -28.58 -3.09 1.23
CA LYS A 276 -29.37 -2.14 2.04
C LYS A 276 -28.49 -1.00 2.54
N TYR A 277 -28.96 0.24 2.39
CA TYR A 277 -28.23 1.45 2.81
C TYR A 277 -27.80 1.44 4.28
N TRP A 278 -28.65 0.97 5.19
CA TRP A 278 -28.30 0.92 6.62
C TRP A 278 -27.13 -0.04 6.91
N ILE A 279 -27.00 -1.14 6.14
CA ILE A 279 -25.88 -2.09 6.27
C ILE A 279 -24.60 -1.44 5.75
N GLN A 280 -24.69 -0.63 4.68
CA GLN A 280 -23.55 0.14 4.17
C GLN A 280 -23.00 1.10 5.22
N GLU A 281 -23.88 1.88 5.84
CA GLU A 281 -23.52 2.83 6.91
C GLU A 281 -22.98 2.11 8.14
N LEU A 282 -23.65 1.05 8.63
CA LEU A 282 -23.19 0.26 9.77
C LEU A 282 -21.79 -0.32 9.52
N SER A 283 -21.58 -0.92 8.34
CA SER A 283 -20.29 -1.52 7.99
C SER A 283 -19.17 -0.48 7.89
N LEU A 284 -19.48 0.70 7.35
CA LEU A 284 -18.55 1.82 7.29
C LEU A 284 -18.16 2.31 8.69
N TRP A 285 -19.13 2.47 9.59
CA TRP A 285 -18.86 2.86 10.97
C TRP A 285 -18.08 1.80 11.75
N LEU A 286 -18.36 0.52 11.55
CA LEU A 286 -17.58 -0.57 12.16
C LEU A 286 -16.10 -0.52 11.74
N ILE A 287 -15.81 -0.22 10.47
CA ILE A 287 -14.42 -0.03 9.99
C ILE A 287 -13.77 1.16 10.70
N ILE A 288 -14.47 2.31 10.76
CA ILE A 288 -13.96 3.53 11.39
C ILE A 288 -13.69 3.31 12.87
N PHE A 289 -14.66 2.73 13.61
CA PHE A 289 -14.49 2.43 15.03
C PHE A 289 -13.34 1.44 15.25
N GLY A 290 -13.22 0.39 14.45
CA GLY A 290 -12.10 -0.55 14.54
C GLY A 290 -10.74 0.14 14.37
N LEU A 291 -10.60 1.06 13.41
CA LEU A 291 -9.37 1.82 13.18
C LEU A 291 -9.07 2.82 14.32
N ILE A 292 -10.09 3.51 14.84
CA ILE A 292 -9.93 4.44 15.97
C ILE A 292 -9.56 3.68 17.25
N THR A 293 -10.25 2.57 17.53
CA THR A 293 -9.94 1.72 18.69
C THR A 293 -8.54 1.15 18.58
N PHE A 294 -8.12 0.67 17.40
CA PHE A 294 -6.76 0.21 17.16
C PHE A 294 -5.72 1.30 17.47
N LYS A 295 -5.93 2.52 16.94
CA LYS A 295 -5.05 3.67 17.21
C LYS A 295 -4.99 4.00 18.70
N ALA A 296 -6.13 4.02 19.38
CA ALA A 296 -6.18 4.26 20.82
C ALA A 296 -5.43 3.19 21.60
N THR A 297 -5.63 1.90 21.28
CA THR A 297 -4.93 0.80 21.96
C THR A 297 -3.42 0.87 21.77
N THR A 298 -2.94 1.22 20.57
CA THR A 298 -1.50 1.37 20.30
C THR A 298 -0.90 2.64 20.88
N TYR A 299 -1.70 3.70 21.08
CA TYR A 299 -1.21 4.97 21.64
C TYR A 299 -1.11 4.93 23.17
N PHE A 300 -2.00 4.16 23.81
CA PHE A 300 -2.04 4.01 25.27
C PHE A 300 -1.38 2.72 25.76
N ASP A 301 -0.70 1.97 24.88
CA ASP A 301 -0.06 0.67 25.17
C ASP A 301 -0.96 -0.26 26.01
N LEU A 302 -2.23 -0.39 25.61
CA LEU A 302 -3.23 -1.14 26.38
C LEU A 302 -3.06 -2.67 26.30
N PHE A 303 -2.11 -3.16 25.49
CA PHE A 303 -1.78 -4.57 25.27
C PHE A 303 -0.30 -4.79 24.99
#